data_AF-A0A256ZA49-F1
#
_entry.id   AF-A0A256ZA49-F1
#
_cell.length_a   1.000
_cell.length_b   1.000
_cell.length_c   1.000
_cell.angle_alpha   90.00
_cell.angle_beta   90.00
_cell.angle_gamma   90.00
#
_symmetry.space_group_name_H-M   'P 1'
#
loop_
_entity.id
_entity.type
_entity.pdbx_description
1 polymer ?
#
loop_
_entity_poly.entity_id
_entity_poly.type
_entity_poly.pdbx_seq_one_letter_code
_entity_poly.pdbx_strand_id
1 'polypeptide(L)'
;MEMLYDAIMEVRPYMWVGADVWMNYNSWRTYLFQESREWARRGKIDYLCIMDYTTNEAAFRGAVQDYIQNSYGVPIVAGPYVFIPGNTAHGRVPNETVGIQILLNETRDALSLDTMGVAFFSYKF
;
A
#
# COMPACT_ATOMS: atom_id res chain seq x y z
N MET A 1 -6.28 15.75 -3.36
CA MET A 1 -5.31 15.03 -4.21
C MET A 1 -5.03 15.80 -5.49
N GLU A 2 -6.05 16.06 -6.32
CA GLU A 2 -5.89 16.73 -7.63
C GLU A 2 -5.11 18.06 -7.58
N MET A 3 -5.49 18.99 -6.70
CA MET A 3 -4.79 20.29 -6.58
C MET A 3 -3.30 20.14 -6.25
N LEU A 4 -2.95 19.15 -5.41
CA LEU A 4 -1.55 18.92 -5.04
C LEU A 4 -0.77 18.32 -6.22
N TYR A 5 -1.36 17.36 -6.92
CA TYR A 5 -0.76 16.78 -8.12
C TYR A 5 -0.48 17.85 -9.18
N ASP A 6 -1.49 18.66 -9.50
CA ASP A 6 -1.39 19.66 -10.57
C ASP A 6 -0.36 20.74 -10.22
N ALA A 7 -0.33 21.21 -8.97
CA ALA A 7 0.68 22.15 -8.51
C ALA A 7 2.11 21.55 -8.54
N ILE A 8 2.27 20.28 -8.19
CA ILE A 8 3.55 19.59 -8.29
C ILE A 8 3.98 19.48 -9.75
N MET A 9 3.09 19.06 -10.64
CA MET A 9 3.42 18.85 -12.05
C MET A 9 3.74 20.16 -12.78
N GLU A 10 3.13 21.27 -12.36
CA GLU A 10 3.44 22.60 -12.89
C GLU A 10 4.89 23.03 -12.55
N VAL A 11 5.36 22.73 -11.34
CA VAL A 11 6.67 23.21 -10.85
C VAL A 11 7.78 22.18 -11.05
N ARG A 12 7.46 20.89 -10.91
CA ARG A 12 8.40 19.74 -10.94
C ARG A 12 7.76 18.53 -11.63
N PRO A 13 7.58 18.55 -12.96
CA PRO A 13 6.93 17.47 -13.72
C PRO A 13 7.67 16.12 -13.71
N TYR A 14 8.88 16.07 -13.14
CA TYR A 14 9.67 14.85 -12.99
C TYR A 14 9.51 14.19 -11.62
N MET A 15 8.81 14.81 -10.67
CA MET A 15 8.61 14.26 -9.33
C MET A 15 7.39 13.36 -9.33
N TRP A 16 7.54 12.15 -8.79
CA TRP A 16 6.42 11.23 -8.63
C TRP A 16 5.60 11.56 -7.37
N VAL A 17 4.29 11.45 -7.49
CA VAL A 17 3.31 11.64 -6.44
C VAL A 17 2.62 10.31 -6.17
N GLY A 18 2.86 9.74 -5.00
CA GLY A 18 2.17 8.53 -4.55
C GLY A 18 1.34 8.76 -3.30
N ALA A 19 0.57 7.74 -2.94
CA ALA A 19 -0.20 7.73 -1.71
C ALA A 19 -0.23 6.34 -1.09
N ASP A 20 -0.10 6.30 0.24
CA ASP A 20 -0.32 5.11 1.03
C ASP A 20 -1.83 4.94 1.25
N VAL A 21 -2.35 3.78 0.84
CA VAL A 21 -3.78 3.48 0.83
C VAL A 21 -4.07 2.19 1.56
N TRP A 22 -5.26 2.12 2.13
CA TRP A 22 -5.70 0.98 2.91
C TRP A 22 -6.18 -0.15 2.00
N MET A 23 -5.98 -1.40 2.43
CA MET A 23 -6.19 -2.61 1.61
C MET A 23 -7.59 -2.79 1.01
N ASN A 24 -8.65 -2.37 1.72
CA ASN A 24 -10.04 -2.59 1.28
C ASN A 24 -10.64 -1.33 0.66
N TYR A 25 -10.41 -1.15 -0.64
CA TYR A 25 -10.91 0.02 -1.37
C TYR A 25 -12.38 0.33 -1.07
N ASN A 26 -13.28 -0.67 -1.13
CA ASN A 26 -14.71 -0.45 -0.95
C ASN A 26 -15.06 0.09 0.44
N SER A 27 -14.43 -0.46 1.49
CA SER A 27 -14.65 0.03 2.86
C SER A 27 -14.06 1.43 3.03
N TRP A 28 -12.82 1.66 2.60
CA TRP A 28 -12.11 2.90 2.90
C TRP A 28 -12.53 4.08 2.03
N ARG A 29 -13.06 3.80 0.84
CA ARG A 29 -13.84 4.76 0.06
C ARG A 29 -15.02 5.30 0.86
N THR A 30 -15.76 4.44 1.56
CA THR A 30 -16.95 4.85 2.32
C THR A 30 -16.60 5.50 3.66
N TYR A 31 -15.66 4.92 4.41
CA TYR A 31 -15.38 5.37 5.79
C TYR A 31 -14.36 6.51 5.87
N LEU A 32 -13.38 6.54 4.95
CA LEU A 32 -12.29 7.51 4.96
C LEU A 32 -12.30 8.42 3.73
N PHE A 33 -13.29 8.25 2.84
CA PHE A 33 -13.35 8.97 1.57
C PHE A 33 -12.07 8.79 0.73
N GLN A 34 -11.40 7.64 0.89
CA GLN A 34 -10.17 7.31 0.19
C GLN A 34 -10.49 6.73 -1.20
N GLU A 35 -10.79 7.63 -2.14
CA GLU A 35 -11.15 7.33 -3.53
C GLU A 35 -9.93 6.97 -4.40
N SER A 36 -9.02 6.10 -3.91
CA SER A 36 -7.71 5.85 -4.51
C SER A 36 -7.77 5.41 -5.97
N ARG A 37 -8.76 4.60 -6.33
CA ARG A 37 -8.99 4.17 -7.72
C ARG A 37 -9.45 5.30 -8.62
N GLU A 38 -10.20 6.27 -8.09
CA GLU A 38 -10.62 7.44 -8.86
C GLU A 38 -9.45 8.39 -9.13
N TRP A 39 -8.51 8.53 -8.17
CA TRP A 39 -7.27 9.28 -8.40
C TRP A 39 -6.46 8.66 -9.53
N ALA A 40 -6.32 7.33 -9.52
CA ALA A 40 -5.65 6.59 -10.58
C ALA A 40 -6.35 6.72 -11.93
N ARG A 41 -7.68 6.52 -11.96
CA ARG A 41 -8.50 6.67 -13.18
C ARG A 41 -8.38 8.06 -13.81
N ARG A 42 -8.22 9.11 -13.00
CA ARG A 42 -8.08 10.49 -13.46
C ARG A 42 -6.65 10.89 -13.80
N GLY A 43 -5.66 10.02 -13.60
CA GLY A 43 -4.24 10.35 -13.78
C GLY A 43 -3.76 11.43 -12.82
N LYS A 44 -4.25 11.38 -11.56
CA LYS A 44 -3.92 12.35 -10.50
C LYS A 44 -3.06 11.72 -9.41
N ILE A 45 -2.33 10.66 -9.75
CA ILE A 45 -1.38 9.94 -8.89
C ILE A 45 -0.49 9.06 -9.76
N ASP A 46 0.79 8.94 -9.40
CA ASP A 46 1.80 8.17 -10.14
C ASP A 46 1.98 6.75 -9.63
N TYR A 47 1.69 6.50 -8.35
CA TYR A 47 1.67 5.13 -7.79
C TYR A 47 0.79 5.05 -6.55
N LEU A 48 0.32 3.83 -6.23
CA LEU A 48 -0.42 3.54 -5.01
C LEU A 48 0.37 2.55 -4.15
N CYS A 49 0.50 2.83 -2.86
CA CYS A 49 1.15 1.93 -1.90
C CYS A 49 0.12 1.28 -0.97
N ILE A 50 -0.04 -0.04 -1.04
CA ILE A 50 -1.08 -0.75 -0.27
C ILE A 50 -0.53 -1.09 1.11
N MET A 51 -1.00 -0.39 2.14
CA MET A 51 -0.57 -0.62 3.52
C MET A 51 -1.15 -1.91 4.08
N ASP A 52 -0.28 -2.86 4.43
CA ASP A 52 -0.67 -4.05 5.19
C ASP A 52 -0.82 -3.69 6.67
N TYR A 53 -2.00 -3.87 7.24
CA TYR A 53 -2.17 -3.85 8.70
C TYR A 53 -2.98 -5.06 9.16
N THR A 54 -2.88 -6.16 8.41
CA THR A 54 -3.49 -7.45 8.75
C THR A 54 -2.42 -8.42 9.23
N THR A 55 -2.85 -9.51 9.86
CA THR A 55 -1.99 -10.68 10.15
C THR A 55 -2.28 -11.84 9.21
N ASN A 56 -2.96 -11.56 8.09
CA ASN A 56 -3.43 -12.56 7.14
C ASN A 56 -2.77 -12.30 5.78
N GLU A 57 -1.66 -13.00 5.52
CA GLU A 57 -0.86 -12.93 4.30
C GLU A 57 -1.72 -13.10 3.03
N ALA A 58 -2.71 -14.01 3.07
CA ALA A 58 -3.59 -14.26 1.93
C ALA A 58 -4.54 -13.08 1.66
N ALA A 59 -4.99 -12.39 2.71
CA ALA A 59 -5.80 -11.18 2.58
C ALA A 59 -4.97 -10.02 2.00
N PHE A 60 -3.70 -9.88 2.42
CA PHE A 60 -2.80 -8.89 1.85
C PHE A 60 -2.52 -9.14 0.38
N ARG A 61 -2.15 -10.37 0.03
CA ARG A 61 -1.96 -10.78 -1.36
C ARG A 61 -3.20 -10.50 -2.22
N GLY A 62 -4.39 -10.83 -1.71
CA GLY A 62 -5.65 -10.56 -2.39
C GLY A 62 -5.91 -9.06 -2.62
N ALA A 63 -5.61 -8.22 -1.62
CA ALA A 63 -5.74 -6.77 -1.75
C ALA A 63 -4.77 -6.19 -2.78
N VAL A 64 -3.50 -6.61 -2.78
CA VAL A 64 -2.51 -6.16 -3.77
C VAL A 64 -2.97 -6.55 -5.19
N GLN A 65 -3.44 -7.78 -5.39
CA GLN A 65 -3.96 -8.24 -6.68
C GLN A 65 -5.18 -7.44 -7.14
N ASP A 66 -6.12 -7.17 -6.24
CA ASP A 66 -7.30 -6.35 -6.54
C ASP A 66 -6.90 -4.92 -6.95
N TYR A 67 -5.92 -4.32 -6.29
CA TYR A 67 -5.40 -3.01 -6.67
C TYR A 67 -4.69 -3.03 -8.03
N ILE A 68 -3.87 -4.04 -8.32
CA ILE A 68 -3.23 -4.20 -9.64
C ILE A 68 -4.29 -4.23 -10.75
N GLN A 69 -5.35 -5.03 -10.57
CA GLN A 69 -6.43 -5.21 -11.55
C GLN A 69 -7.29 -3.95 -11.75
N ASN A 70 -7.32 -3.04 -10.77
CA ASN A 70 -8.17 -1.85 -10.76
C ASN A 70 -7.37 -0.54 -10.70
N SER A 71 -6.09 -0.59 -11.08
CA SER A 71 -5.16 0.54 -11.03
C SER A 71 -5.26 1.49 -12.22
N TYR A 72 -5.95 1.10 -13.29
CA TYR A 72 -5.94 1.83 -14.57
C TYR A 72 -4.52 2.05 -15.13
N GLY A 73 -3.60 1.14 -14.84
CA GLY A 73 -2.20 1.20 -15.28
C GLY A 73 -1.27 1.96 -14.32
N VAL A 74 -1.79 2.51 -13.21
CA VAL A 74 -0.96 3.12 -12.17
C VAL A 74 -0.17 2.03 -11.42
N PRO A 75 1.16 2.14 -11.34
CA PRO A 75 1.99 1.20 -10.59
C PRO A 75 1.55 1.00 -9.13
N ILE A 76 1.61 -0.25 -8.67
CA ILE A 76 1.30 -0.63 -7.29
C ILE A 76 2.59 -0.97 -6.53
N VAL A 77 2.75 -0.37 -5.36
CA VAL A 77 3.77 -0.73 -4.37
C VAL A 77 3.09 -1.53 -3.26
N ALA A 78 3.63 -2.70 -2.93
CA ALA A 78 3.15 -3.45 -1.77
C ALA A 78 3.76 -2.88 -0.49
N GLY A 79 2.92 -2.60 0.50
CA GLY A 79 3.31 -1.97 1.75
C GLY A 79 3.26 -2.90 2.96
N PRO A 80 4.00 -4.03 3.01
CA PRO A 80 3.96 -4.92 4.15
C PRO A 80 4.44 -4.20 5.41
N TYR A 81 3.76 -4.43 6.52
CA TYR A 81 4.05 -3.75 7.76
C TYR A 81 5.11 -4.48 8.57
N VAL A 82 6.10 -3.70 9.01
CA VAL A 82 7.16 -4.17 9.89
C VAL A 82 6.71 -3.99 11.32
N PHE A 83 6.72 -5.10 12.05
CA PHE A 83 6.45 -5.19 13.48
C PHE A 83 7.02 -4.01 14.28
N ILE A 84 6.17 -3.38 15.10
CA ILE A 84 6.61 -2.55 16.22
C ILE A 84 6.37 -3.35 17.51
N PRO A 85 7.41 -3.71 18.27
CA PRO A 85 7.25 -4.31 19.58
C PRO A 85 6.29 -3.50 20.46
N GLY A 86 5.21 -4.14 20.94
CA GLY A 86 4.23 -3.52 21.84
C GLY A 86 3.08 -2.76 21.15
N ASN A 87 3.02 -2.68 19.82
CA ASN A 87 1.86 -2.10 19.15
C ASN A 87 0.68 -3.09 19.13
N THR A 88 -0.30 -2.89 20.01
CA THR A 88 -1.50 -3.73 20.14
C THR A 88 -2.60 -3.41 19.13
N ALA A 89 -2.43 -2.40 18.28
CA ALA A 89 -3.50 -1.86 17.44
C ALA A 89 -3.82 -2.68 16.18
N HIS A 90 -2.88 -3.50 15.68
CA HIS A 90 -2.99 -4.16 14.36
C HIS A 90 -2.76 -5.68 14.37
N GLY A 91 -3.11 -6.34 15.48
CA GLY A 91 -3.05 -7.80 15.62
C GLY A 91 -1.76 -8.28 16.28
N ARG A 92 -1.90 -9.06 17.35
CA ARG A 92 -0.76 -9.69 18.04
C ARG A 92 -0.20 -10.80 17.15
N VAL A 93 0.96 -10.56 16.54
CA VAL A 93 1.85 -11.68 16.20
C VAL A 93 2.52 -12.18 17.49
N PRO A 94 2.67 -13.50 17.71
CA PRO A 94 3.10 -14.05 19.00
C PRO A 94 4.49 -13.59 19.48
N ASN A 95 5.40 -13.25 18.55
CA ASN A 95 6.74 -12.73 18.82
C ASN A 95 7.40 -12.15 17.54
N GLU A 96 8.57 -11.52 17.71
CA GLU A 96 9.39 -10.90 16.65
C GLU A 96 9.74 -11.86 15.50
N THR A 97 10.14 -13.09 15.81
CA THR A 97 10.54 -14.08 14.79
C THR A 97 9.38 -14.42 13.85
N VAL A 98 8.17 -14.59 14.39
CA VAL A 98 6.97 -14.83 13.58
C VAL A 98 6.64 -13.61 12.71
N GLY A 99 6.78 -12.40 13.25
CA GLY A 99 6.58 -11.16 12.49
C GLY A 99 7.57 -11.01 11.33
N ILE A 100 8.85 -11.32 11.55
CA ILE A 100 9.88 -11.30 10.50
C ILE A 100 9.57 -12.34 9.41
N GLN A 101 9.09 -13.53 9.77
CA GLN A 101 8.76 -14.55 8.78
C GLN A 101 7.55 -14.15 7.91
N ILE A 102 6.53 -13.53 8.51
CA ILE A 102 5.35 -13.00 7.79
C ILE A 102 5.80 -11.91 6.81
N LEU A 103 6.59 -10.94 7.28
CA LEU A 103 7.21 -9.91 6.44
C LEU A 103 8.01 -10.52 5.27
N LEU A 104 8.81 -11.55 5.60
CA LEU A 104 9.45 -12.53 4.73
C LEU A 104 8.60 -12.90 3.52
N ASN A 105 7.49 -13.55 3.86
CA ASN A 105 6.57 -14.15 2.92
C ASN A 105 5.81 -13.09 2.11
N GLU A 106 5.28 -12.06 2.77
CA GLU A 106 4.53 -10.99 2.11
C GLU A 106 5.38 -10.23 1.11
N THR A 107 6.66 -9.99 1.45
CA THR A 107 7.63 -9.39 0.52
C THR A 107 7.83 -10.28 -0.70
N ARG A 108 8.13 -11.57 -0.49
CA ARG A 108 8.35 -12.52 -1.59
C ARG A 108 7.10 -12.63 -2.48
N ASP A 109 5.94 -12.72 -1.86
CA ASP A 109 4.68 -12.88 -2.55
C ASP A 109 4.31 -11.61 -3.33
N ALA A 110 4.53 -10.42 -2.77
CA ALA A 110 4.36 -9.15 -3.48
C ALA A 110 5.29 -9.04 -4.71
N LEU A 111 6.56 -9.43 -4.56
CA LEU A 111 7.53 -9.46 -5.66
C LEU A 111 7.21 -10.51 -6.73
N SER A 112 6.37 -11.51 -6.41
CA SER A 112 5.85 -12.47 -7.40
C SER A 112 4.64 -11.94 -8.20
N LEU A 113 4.06 -10.82 -7.76
CA LEU A 113 2.99 -10.12 -8.46
C LEU A 113 3.56 -9.00 -9.34
N ASP A 114 2.72 -8.41 -10.18
CA ASP A 114 3.05 -7.24 -11.01
C ASP A 114 3.09 -5.94 -10.17
N THR A 115 3.92 -5.94 -9.13
CA THR A 115 4.19 -4.77 -8.30
C THR A 115 5.44 -4.04 -8.80
N MET A 116 5.45 -2.73 -8.63
CA MET A 116 6.62 -1.89 -8.90
C MET A 116 7.72 -2.06 -7.85
N GLY A 117 7.33 -2.46 -6.63
CA GLY A 117 8.24 -2.64 -5.52
C GLY A 117 7.52 -2.83 -4.20
N VAL A 118 8.31 -2.80 -3.13
CA VAL A 118 7.86 -3.00 -1.75
C VAL A 118 8.30 -1.82 -0.90
N ALA A 119 7.41 -1.30 -0.05
CA ALA A 119 7.70 -0.23 0.92
C ALA A 119 7.39 -0.73 2.34
N PHE A 120 8.38 -0.67 3.23
CA PHE A 120 8.25 -1.20 4.58
C PHE A 120 7.73 -0.15 5.54
N PHE A 121 6.60 -0.42 6.20
CA PHE A 121 6.01 0.52 7.15
C PHE A 121 6.45 0.26 8.59
N SER A 122 6.93 1.35 9.21
CA SER A 122 7.61 1.47 10.51
C SER A 122 8.81 0.57 10.75
N TYR A 123 9.79 0.60 9.86
CA TYR A 123 11.15 0.20 10.24
C TYR A 123 11.81 1.34 11.03
N LYS A 124 11.73 1.32 12.37
CA LYS A 124 12.67 2.10 13.19
C LYS A 124 13.97 1.30 13.28
N PHE A 125 15.04 1.83 12.69
CA PHE A 125 16.42 1.40 12.96
C PHE A 125 16.80 1.69 14.42
#